data_AF-A0A2S9WYA3-F1
#
_entry.id   AF-A0A2S9WYA3-F1
#
_cell.length_a   1.000
_cell.length_b   1.000
_cell.length_c   1.000
_cell.angle_alpha   90.00
_cell.angle_beta   90.00
_cell.angle_gamma   90.00
#
_symmetry.space_group_name_H-M   'P 1'
#
loop_
_entity.id
_entity.type
_entity.pdbx_description
1 polymer ?
#
loop_
_entity_poly.entity_id
_entity_poly.type
_entity_poly.pdbx_seq_one_letter_code
_entity_poly.pdbx_strand_id
1 'polypeptide(L)'
;MQVTNQAIVTGQDPDNNNVTDTSDDNSPIENDPTDTDLPEDSEISIIKTSVFNDENGDGFAQLGETISYSFEVTNSGATTLTNVTVTDPLLDGANGTLTGGPIATLAPGATDTTTFSGSYTTSSPTSMRRAYRTRLRLREHN
;
A
#
# COMPACT_ATOMS: atom_id res chain seq x y z
N MET A 1 5.77 17.49 -2.33
CA MET A 1 5.00 18.53 -3.04
C MET A 1 4.96 19.74 -2.14
N GLN A 2 4.97 20.96 -2.68
CA GLN A 2 4.90 22.19 -1.89
C GLN A 2 3.73 23.07 -2.33
N VAL A 3 3.24 23.92 -1.43
CA VAL A 3 2.31 25.01 -1.73
C VAL A 3 3.08 26.32 -1.65
N THR A 4 3.22 26.98 -2.78
CA THR A 4 3.87 28.29 -2.93
C THR A 4 2.83 29.40 -2.84
N ASN A 5 3.05 30.40 -1.97
CA ASN A 5 2.13 31.53 -1.81
C ASN A 5 2.88 32.84 -1.54
N GLN A 6 2.35 33.95 -2.05
CA GLN A 6 2.92 35.29 -1.87
C GLN A 6 1.84 36.28 -1.41
N ALA A 7 2.10 37.01 -0.32
CA ALA A 7 1.28 38.16 0.07
C ALA A 7 1.94 39.47 -0.35
N ILE A 8 1.13 40.50 -0.60
CA ILE A 8 1.58 41.86 -0.89
C ILE A 8 0.89 42.79 0.11
N VAL A 9 1.65 43.66 0.76
CA VAL A 9 1.10 44.76 1.57
C VAL A 9 1.25 46.08 0.82
N THR A 10 0.33 47.01 1.05
CA THR A 10 0.41 48.38 0.52
C THR A 10 -0.02 49.35 1.61
N GLY A 11 0.83 50.34 1.88
CA GLY A 11 0.54 51.48 2.75
C GLY A 11 0.67 52.80 2.00
N GLN A 12 0.45 53.91 2.69
CA GLN A 12 0.72 55.26 2.17
C GLN A 12 1.64 56.01 3.14
N ASP A 13 2.58 56.78 2.57
CA ASP A 13 3.42 57.71 3.33
C ASP A 13 2.66 59.02 3.67
N PRO A 14 3.24 59.93 4.48
CA PRO A 14 2.59 61.20 4.81
C PRO A 14 2.34 62.15 3.63
N ASP A 15 3.03 61.96 2.50
CA ASP A 15 2.84 62.68 1.24
C ASP A 15 1.83 61.97 0.32
N ASN A 16 1.18 60.92 0.82
CA ASN A 16 0.14 60.12 0.19
C ASN A 16 0.63 59.22 -0.97
N ASN A 17 1.94 58.96 -1.08
CA ASN A 17 2.50 58.00 -2.04
C ASN A 17 2.33 56.56 -1.52
N ASN A 18 2.10 55.62 -2.43
CA ASN A 18 2.02 54.21 -2.05
C ASN A 18 3.42 53.64 -1.77
N VAL A 19 3.54 52.92 -0.66
CA VAL A 19 4.67 52.04 -0.35
C VAL A 19 4.19 50.59 -0.36
N THR A 20 4.98 49.68 -0.92
CA THR A 20 4.62 48.26 -1.09
C THR A 20 5.74 47.36 -0.62
N ASP A 21 5.36 46.20 -0.11
CA ASP A 21 6.30 45.15 0.29
C ASP A 21 5.68 43.77 -0.02
N THR A 22 6.53 42.79 -0.31
CA THR A 22 6.14 41.41 -0.61
C THR A 22 6.56 40.53 0.56
N SER A 23 5.73 39.57 0.97
CA SER A 23 6.08 38.69 2.09
C SER A 23 7.32 37.83 1.79
N ASP A 24 7.93 37.29 2.82
CA ASP A 24 8.83 36.13 2.76
C ASP A 24 8.62 35.29 4.05
N ASP A 25 9.09 34.05 4.09
CA ASP A 25 8.93 33.11 5.19
C ASP A 25 10.05 33.11 6.23
N ASN A 26 11.23 33.67 5.91
CA ASN A 26 12.42 33.58 6.77
C ASN A 26 13.08 34.95 7.07
N SER A 27 12.78 35.98 6.27
CA SER A 27 13.45 37.28 6.26
C SER A 27 12.46 38.44 6.07
N PRO A 28 12.57 39.56 6.81
CA PRO A 28 11.70 40.73 6.64
C PRO A 28 12.23 41.72 5.58
N ILE A 29 13.22 41.32 4.78
CA ILE A 29 13.84 42.17 3.73
C ILE A 29 14.00 41.44 2.39
N GLU A 30 13.77 40.14 2.35
CA GLU A 30 13.69 39.35 1.12
C GLU A 30 12.21 39.23 0.71
N ASN A 31 11.97 38.75 -0.51
CA ASN A 31 10.71 39.00 -1.23
C ASN A 31 10.34 37.79 -2.12
N ASP A 32 10.81 36.60 -1.73
CA ASP A 32 10.51 35.32 -2.34
C ASP A 32 9.22 34.70 -1.75
N PRO A 33 8.60 33.75 -2.46
CA PRO A 33 7.36 33.14 -2.01
C PRO A 33 7.55 32.31 -0.74
N THR A 34 6.55 32.35 0.15
CA THR A 34 6.44 31.36 1.23
C THR A 34 6.15 29.99 0.62
N ASP A 35 7.07 29.04 0.81
CA ASP A 35 6.92 27.66 0.39
C ASP A 35 6.57 26.77 1.58
N THR A 36 5.43 26.07 1.49
CA THR A 36 5.00 25.10 2.51
C THR A 36 5.10 23.68 1.98
N ASP A 37 6.07 22.91 2.47
CA ASP A 37 6.18 21.47 2.21
C ASP A 37 4.94 20.72 2.71
N LEU A 38 4.35 19.91 1.82
CA LEU A 38 3.31 18.94 2.18
C LEU A 38 3.96 17.58 2.46
N PRO A 39 3.53 16.85 3.50
CA PRO A 39 4.11 15.57 3.87
C PRO A 39 3.88 14.52 2.77
N GLU A 40 4.96 14.09 2.12
CA GLU A 40 4.99 12.99 1.14
C GLU A 40 5.16 11.63 1.82
N ASP A 41 4.25 11.28 2.74
CA ASP A 41 4.29 9.94 3.32
C ASP A 41 4.05 8.88 2.23
N SER A 42 4.92 7.87 2.19
CA SER A 42 4.96 6.84 1.15
C SER A 42 4.81 5.49 1.82
N GLU A 43 3.57 5.09 2.03
CA GLU A 43 3.19 3.88 2.75
C GLU A 43 2.42 2.91 1.85
N ILE A 44 2.67 1.62 2.00
CA ILE A 44 1.99 0.55 1.28
C ILE A 44 1.61 -0.57 2.25
N SER A 45 0.39 -1.07 2.10
CA SER A 45 -0.16 -2.17 2.88
C SER A 45 -0.57 -3.31 1.95
N ILE A 46 -0.51 -4.54 2.46
CA ILE A 46 -0.94 -5.74 1.74
C ILE A 46 -1.67 -6.71 2.66
N ILE A 47 -2.86 -7.14 2.25
CA ILE A 47 -3.59 -8.24 2.87
C ILE A 47 -3.47 -9.45 1.95
N LYS A 48 -3.11 -10.61 2.51
CA LYS A 48 -3.07 -11.90 1.83
C LYS A 48 -4.11 -12.82 2.46
N THR A 49 -5.07 -13.30 1.67
CA THR A 49 -6.07 -14.29 2.13
C THR A 49 -5.89 -15.61 1.40
N SER A 50 -6.45 -16.69 1.95
CA SER A 50 -6.30 -18.04 1.39
C SER A 50 -7.54 -18.89 1.55
N VAL A 51 -7.81 -19.73 0.55
CA VAL A 51 -8.86 -20.76 0.56
C VAL A 51 -8.19 -22.11 0.30
N PHE A 52 -8.44 -23.07 1.18
CA PHE A 52 -8.07 -24.47 0.95
C PHE A 52 -9.13 -25.12 0.06
N ASN A 53 -8.69 -25.77 -1.01
CA ASN A 53 -9.53 -26.42 -1.99
C ASN A 53 -9.55 -27.93 -1.69
N ASP A 54 -10.67 -28.41 -1.15
CA ASP A 54 -10.96 -29.83 -0.98
C ASP A 54 -11.47 -30.35 -2.34
N GLU A 55 -10.55 -30.88 -3.15
CA GLU A 55 -10.83 -31.26 -4.54
C GLU A 55 -11.39 -32.69 -4.63
N ASN A 56 -11.23 -33.48 -3.57
CA ASN A 56 -11.73 -34.85 -3.48
C ASN A 56 -13.09 -34.95 -2.74
N GLY A 57 -13.40 -33.99 -1.87
CA GLY A 57 -14.66 -33.85 -1.15
C GLY A 57 -14.77 -34.64 0.15
N ASP A 58 -13.67 -35.18 0.70
CA ASP A 58 -13.67 -35.98 1.93
C ASP A 58 -13.59 -35.17 3.23
N GLY A 59 -13.37 -33.86 3.14
CA GLY A 59 -13.27 -32.96 4.30
C GLY A 59 -11.89 -32.92 4.96
N PHE A 60 -10.89 -33.64 4.44
CA PHE A 60 -9.54 -33.68 4.96
C PHE A 60 -8.56 -33.06 3.96
N ALA A 61 -7.62 -32.25 4.46
CA ALA A 61 -6.48 -31.91 3.63
C ALA A 61 -5.65 -33.16 3.32
N GLN A 62 -5.38 -33.42 2.04
CA GLN A 62 -4.55 -34.49 1.51
C GLN A 62 -3.33 -33.96 0.75
N LEU A 63 -2.54 -34.86 0.15
CA LEU A 63 -1.41 -34.53 -0.72
C LEU A 63 -1.88 -34.39 -2.17
N GLY A 64 -1.38 -33.38 -2.87
CA GLY A 64 -1.76 -33.03 -4.24
C GLY A 64 -2.86 -31.97 -4.31
N GLU A 65 -3.49 -31.64 -3.19
CA GLU A 65 -4.57 -30.65 -3.13
C GLU A 65 -4.05 -29.21 -3.03
N THR A 66 -4.87 -28.23 -3.41
CA THR A 66 -4.42 -26.84 -3.56
C THR A 66 -4.91 -25.86 -2.50
N ILE A 67 -4.14 -24.78 -2.33
CA ILE A 67 -4.53 -23.59 -1.57
C ILE A 67 -4.49 -22.40 -2.53
N SER A 68 -5.63 -21.82 -2.84
CA SER A 68 -5.74 -20.56 -3.57
C SER A 68 -5.41 -19.38 -2.67
N TYR A 69 -4.73 -18.38 -3.21
CA TYR A 69 -4.40 -17.12 -2.54
C TYR A 69 -4.83 -15.91 -3.36
N SER A 70 -5.36 -14.90 -2.68
CA SER A 70 -5.63 -13.58 -3.25
C SER A 70 -4.96 -12.50 -2.41
N PHE A 71 -4.63 -11.39 -3.07
CA PHE A 71 -3.91 -10.27 -2.49
C PHE A 71 -4.72 -8.99 -2.68
N GLU A 72 -4.70 -8.15 -1.67
CA GLU A 72 -5.24 -6.80 -1.68
C GLU A 72 -4.09 -5.85 -1.34
N VAL A 73 -3.65 -5.07 -2.33
CA VAL A 73 -2.52 -4.14 -2.23
C VAL A 73 -3.07 -2.72 -2.18
N THR A 74 -2.79 -1.99 -1.11
CA THR A 74 -3.30 -0.63 -0.89
C THR A 74 -2.15 0.36 -0.72
N ASN A 75 -2.21 1.47 -1.44
CA ASN A 75 -1.36 2.63 -1.14
C ASN A 75 -2.01 3.42 0.01
N SER A 76 -1.45 3.33 1.22
CA SER A 76 -1.93 4.07 2.38
C SER A 76 -1.23 5.42 2.58
N GLY A 77 -0.19 5.71 1.79
CA GLY A 77 0.51 6.99 1.78
C GLY A 77 -0.21 8.11 1.01
N ALA A 78 0.41 9.29 1.02
CA ALA A 78 0.01 10.48 0.29
C ALA A 78 0.62 10.59 -1.13
N THR A 79 1.64 9.78 -1.44
CA THR A 79 2.35 9.79 -2.73
C THR A 79 1.87 8.69 -3.67
N THR A 80 1.71 8.98 -4.97
CA THR A 80 1.38 7.93 -5.98
C THR A 80 2.54 6.96 -6.13
N LEU A 81 2.30 5.68 -5.84
CA LEU A 81 3.28 4.61 -6.05
C LEU A 81 3.30 4.18 -7.51
N THR A 82 4.44 3.70 -8.00
CA THR A 82 4.60 3.18 -9.37
C THR A 82 5.39 1.88 -9.36
N ASN A 83 5.17 1.04 -10.39
CA ASN A 83 5.84 -0.25 -10.57
C ASN A 83 5.77 -1.16 -9.32
N VAL A 84 4.59 -1.23 -8.68
CA VAL A 84 4.38 -2.01 -7.45
C VAL A 84 4.32 -3.51 -7.80
N THR A 85 5.15 -4.31 -7.14
CA THR A 85 5.23 -5.77 -7.34
C THR A 85 4.99 -6.53 -6.03
N VAL A 86 4.53 -7.77 -6.15
CA VAL A 86 4.43 -8.73 -5.05
C VAL A 86 5.40 -9.89 -5.32
N THR A 87 6.08 -10.37 -4.28
CA THR A 87 6.85 -11.62 -4.28
C THR A 87 6.43 -12.44 -3.07
N ASP A 88 6.52 -13.77 -3.15
CA ASP A 88 6.14 -14.64 -2.05
C ASP A 88 6.95 -15.95 -2.10
N PRO A 89 7.91 -16.17 -1.18
CA PRO A 89 8.81 -17.32 -1.24
C PRO A 89 8.15 -18.71 -1.21
N LEU A 90 6.87 -18.83 -0.82
CA LEU A 90 6.13 -20.08 -0.91
C LEU A 90 5.54 -20.28 -2.31
N LEU A 91 5.07 -19.21 -2.94
CA LEU A 91 4.45 -19.21 -4.26
C LEU A 91 5.47 -19.12 -5.41
N ASP A 92 6.63 -18.54 -5.16
CA ASP A 92 7.80 -18.55 -6.04
C ASP A 92 8.59 -19.88 -5.94
N GLY A 93 8.21 -20.75 -5.00
CA GLY A 93 8.82 -22.07 -4.77
C GLY A 93 8.25 -23.19 -5.65
N ALA A 94 8.91 -24.36 -5.64
CA ALA A 94 8.65 -25.46 -6.59
C ALA A 94 7.23 -26.06 -6.61
N ASN A 95 6.40 -25.82 -5.60
CA ASN A 95 4.98 -26.26 -5.56
C ASN A 95 4.01 -25.06 -5.51
N GLY A 96 4.51 -23.87 -5.77
CA GLY A 96 3.78 -22.62 -5.75
C GLY A 96 3.57 -22.07 -7.16
N THR A 97 2.66 -21.11 -7.27
CA THR A 97 2.58 -20.19 -8.41
C THR A 97 2.09 -18.85 -7.91
N LEU A 98 2.82 -17.78 -8.23
CA LEU A 98 2.38 -16.40 -8.12
C LEU A 98 2.11 -15.87 -9.53
N THR A 99 0.90 -15.35 -9.76
CA THR A 99 0.46 -14.78 -11.03
C THR A 99 0.19 -13.30 -10.85
N GLY A 100 0.79 -12.48 -11.71
CA GLY A 100 0.58 -11.05 -11.77
C GLY A 100 1.68 -10.34 -12.53
N GLY A 101 1.64 -9.01 -12.53
CA GLY A 101 2.68 -8.14 -13.09
C GLY A 101 2.76 -6.84 -12.29
N PRO A 102 3.72 -5.95 -12.57
CA PRO A 102 3.82 -4.69 -11.86
C PRO A 102 2.55 -3.83 -12.05
N ILE A 103 1.94 -3.39 -10.96
CA ILE A 103 0.93 -2.33 -11.02
C ILE A 103 1.67 -1.05 -11.41
N ALA A 104 1.41 -0.56 -12.62
CA ALA A 104 2.15 0.57 -13.19
C ALA A 104 2.04 1.84 -12.32
N THR A 105 0.85 2.09 -11.76
CA THR A 105 0.53 3.25 -10.91
C THR A 105 -0.52 2.86 -9.87
N LEU A 106 -0.31 3.21 -8.60
CA LEU A 106 -1.29 3.05 -7.52
C LEU A 106 -1.41 4.38 -6.77
N ALA A 107 -2.52 5.09 -7.01
CA ALA A 107 -2.78 6.42 -6.43
C ALA A 107 -2.98 6.36 -4.89
N PRO A 108 -2.79 7.47 -4.16
CA PRO A 108 -3.08 7.56 -2.72
C PRO A 108 -4.48 7.06 -2.38
N GLY A 109 -4.59 6.18 -1.39
CA GLY A 109 -5.85 5.55 -0.97
C GLY A 109 -6.45 4.55 -1.96
N ALA A 110 -5.76 4.23 -3.07
CA ALA A 110 -6.22 3.23 -4.02
C ALA A 110 -5.82 1.80 -3.60
N THR A 111 -6.68 0.84 -3.94
CA THR A 111 -6.53 -0.58 -3.62
C THR A 111 -6.68 -1.42 -4.89
N ASP A 112 -5.73 -2.34 -5.12
CA ASP A 112 -5.82 -3.37 -6.16
C ASP A 112 -6.06 -4.75 -5.53
N THR A 113 -7.08 -5.47 -6.01
CA THR A 113 -7.44 -6.83 -5.58
C THR A 113 -7.39 -7.87 -6.71
N THR A 114 -6.83 -7.51 -7.87
CA THR A 114 -7.03 -8.25 -9.13
C THR A 114 -5.75 -8.53 -9.91
N THR A 115 -4.70 -7.73 -9.72
CA THR A 115 -3.42 -7.89 -10.42
C THR A 115 -2.65 -9.11 -9.91
N PHE A 116 -2.78 -9.47 -8.63
CA PHE A 116 -2.04 -10.57 -8.01
C PHE A 116 -2.95 -11.68 -7.49
N SER A 117 -2.63 -12.93 -7.86
CA SER A 117 -3.26 -14.15 -7.35
C SER A 117 -2.21 -15.26 -7.25
N GLY A 118 -2.50 -16.32 -6.51
CA GLY A 118 -1.58 -17.45 -6.43
C GLY A 118 -2.21 -18.77 -6.03
N SER A 119 -1.43 -19.84 -6.17
CA SER A 119 -1.81 -21.19 -5.75
C SER A 119 -0.61 -21.93 -5.14
N TYR A 120 -0.87 -22.86 -4.23
CA TYR A 120 0.14 -23.77 -3.69
C TYR A 120 -0.40 -25.20 -3.61
N THR A 121 0.31 -26.16 -4.20
CA THR A 121 -0.02 -27.59 -4.14
C THR A 121 0.65 -28.25 -2.94
N THR A 122 -0.11 -29.01 -2.15
CA THR A 122 0.40 -29.71 -0.96
C THR A 122 1.27 -30.92 -1.35
N SER A 123 2.58 -30.83 -1.11
CA SER A 123 3.53 -31.89 -1.48
C SER A 123 4.08 -32.71 -0.31
N SER A 124 3.76 -32.36 0.95
CA SER A 124 4.20 -33.13 2.13
C SER A 124 3.31 -32.97 3.36
N PRO A 125 3.33 -33.94 4.31
CA PRO A 125 2.65 -33.83 5.62
C PRO A 125 3.03 -32.59 6.43
N THR A 126 4.23 -32.05 6.20
CA THR A 126 4.74 -30.85 6.89
C THR A 126 4.05 -29.58 6.40
N SER A 127 3.75 -29.48 5.11
CA SER A 127 3.01 -28.34 4.52
C SER A 127 1.60 -28.24 5.08
N MET A 128 0.95 -29.39 5.32
CA MET A 128 -0.42 -29.49 5.81
C MET A 128 -0.58 -28.88 7.22
N ARG A 129 0.43 -29.02 8.10
CA ARG A 129 0.41 -28.47 9.48
C ARG A 129 0.29 -26.96 9.57
N ARG A 130 0.59 -26.19 8.51
CA ARG A 130 0.38 -24.72 8.50
C ARG A 130 -1.07 -24.34 8.22
N ALA A 131 -1.79 -25.08 7.36
CA ALA A 131 -3.19 -24.82 7.04
C ALA A 131 -4.13 -25.04 8.25
N TYR A 132 -3.88 -26.08 9.07
CA TYR A 132 -4.72 -26.38 10.25
C TYR A 132 -4.65 -25.32 11.36
N ARG A 133 -3.60 -24.47 11.44
CA ARG A 133 -3.46 -23.50 12.54
C ARG A 133 -4.49 -22.36 12.52
N THR A 134 -5.16 -22.12 11.40
CA THR A 134 -6.22 -21.10 11.30
C THR A 134 -7.60 -21.64 11.68
N ARG A 135 -7.86 -22.95 11.51
CA ARG A 135 -9.17 -23.57 11.84
C ARG A 135 -9.30 -24.09 13.27
N LEU A 136 -8.20 -24.22 14.03
CA LEU A 136 -8.20 -24.80 15.39
C LEU A 136 -8.23 -23.78 16.55
N ARG A 137 -8.72 -22.56 16.32
CA ARG A 137 -8.98 -21.55 17.38
C ARG A 137 -10.47 -21.23 17.49
N LEU A 138 -11.29 -22.24 17.76
CA LEU A 138 -12.69 -22.08 18.18
C LEU A 138 -13.12 -23.34 18.93
N ARG A 139 -13.55 -23.18 20.21
CA ARG A 139 -14.28 -24.17 21.04
C ARG A 139 -13.46 -25.42 21.49
N GLU A 140 -13.46 -25.92 22.73
CA GLU A 140 -13.99 -25.53 24.07
C GLU A 140 -12.97 -26.07 25.14
N HIS A 141 -13.11 -25.97 26.46
CA HIS A 141 -14.13 -25.40 27.37
C HIS A 141 -13.46 -25.02 28.70
N ASN A 142 -13.92 -23.95 29.36
CA ASN A 142 -14.22 -23.90 30.79
C ASN A 142 -15.08 -22.67 31.07
#